data_AF-A0A973CFD6-F1
#
_entry.id   AF-A0A973CFD6-F1
#
_cell.length_a   1.000
_cell.length_b   1.000
_cell.length_c   1.000
_cell.angle_alpha   90.00
_cell.angle_beta   90.00
_cell.angle_gamma   90.00
#
_symmetry.space_group_name_H-M   'P 1'
#
loop_
_entity.id
_entity.type
_entity.pdbx_description
1 polymer ?
#
loop_
_entity_poly.entity_id
_entity_poly.type
_entity_poly.pdbx_seq_one_letter_code
_entity_poly.pdbx_strand_id
1 'polypeptide(L)'
;MTKALDLSRIDELKENAYSNIESYNDPDTPDALAKFTSQIKAVLLADPKLLESVPEYLPIALYDQVKFPAEAKNKWAHWVKEGIQPEWDEFKTTVAFNKADLPLVLAVKNYSETLLIESCIVLFLLANDNKSAATNSEQDDDDYIEDQEEEEAYYDPFDEEEEER
;
A
#
# COMPACT_ATOMS: atom_id res chain seq x y z
N MET A 1 -23.50 -6.86 -1.75
CA MET A 1 -23.30 -5.40 -1.73
C MET A 1 -21.81 -5.20 -1.53
N THR A 2 -21.15 -4.50 -2.45
CA THR A 2 -19.75 -4.09 -2.26
C THR A 2 -19.69 -3.10 -1.10
N LYS A 3 -18.83 -3.37 -0.12
CA LYS A 3 -18.52 -2.40 0.94
C LYS A 3 -17.59 -1.35 0.35
N ALA A 4 -17.74 -0.10 0.75
CA ALA A 4 -16.82 0.96 0.38
C ALA A 4 -15.65 0.98 1.38
N LEU A 5 -14.44 1.26 0.88
CA LEU A 5 -13.29 1.57 1.73
C LEU A 5 -13.48 2.96 2.32
N ASP A 6 -13.08 3.10 3.59
CA ASP A 6 -12.87 4.40 4.21
C ASP A 6 -11.44 4.84 3.90
N LEU A 7 -11.26 5.55 2.78
CA LEU A 7 -9.94 5.98 2.31
C LEU A 7 -9.25 6.92 3.31
N SER A 8 -10.00 7.80 3.98
CA SER A 8 -9.45 8.68 5.02
C SER A 8 -8.86 7.86 6.17
N ARG A 9 -9.58 6.84 6.63
CA ARG A 9 -9.09 5.94 7.68
C ARG A 9 -7.88 5.11 7.22
N ILE A 10 -7.83 4.70 5.95
CA ILE A 10 -6.68 4.00 5.37
C ILE A 10 -5.45 4.90 5.34
N ASP A 11 -5.60 6.17 4.95
CA ASP A 11 -4.49 7.13 4.96
C ASP A 11 -3.99 7.39 6.38
N GLU A 12 -4.88 7.60 7.36
CA GLU A 12 -4.49 7.72 8.77
C GLU A 12 -3.73 6.47 9.27
N LEU A 13 -4.23 5.28 8.92
CA LEU A 13 -3.59 4.01 9.28
C LEU A 13 -2.21 3.88 8.62
N LYS A 14 -2.07 4.33 7.37
CA LYS A 14 -0.80 4.34 6.63
C LYS A 14 0.22 5.25 7.30
N GLU A 15 -0.13 6.50 7.57
CA GLU A 15 0.75 7.48 8.20
C GLU A 15 1.22 7.01 9.59
N ASN A 16 0.29 6.49 10.41
CA ASN A 16 0.61 5.96 11.74
C ASN A 16 1.55 4.75 11.68
N ALA A 17 1.29 3.81 10.76
CA ALA A 17 2.14 2.64 10.58
C ALA A 17 3.53 3.03 10.05
N TYR A 18 3.58 3.91 9.03
CA TYR A 18 4.81 4.37 8.41
C TYR A 18 5.70 5.12 9.39
N SER A 19 5.15 6.11 10.11
CA SER A 19 5.87 6.88 11.13
C SER A 19 6.48 5.98 12.20
N ASN A 20 5.76 4.92 12.60
CA ASN A 20 6.27 3.93 13.54
C ASN A 20 7.41 3.10 12.93
N ILE A 21 7.26 2.59 11.71
CA ILE A 21 8.29 1.80 11.00
C ILE A 21 9.58 2.63 10.80
N GLU A 22 9.45 3.86 10.31
CA GLU A 22 10.56 4.80 10.11
C GLU A 22 11.34 5.08 11.40
N SER A 23 10.66 5.10 12.56
CA SER A 23 11.34 5.31 13.85
C SER A 23 12.35 4.22 14.22
N TYR A 24 12.29 3.05 13.55
CA TYR A 24 13.24 1.95 13.71
C TYR A 24 14.26 1.84 12.57
N ASN A 25 14.28 2.79 11.63
CA ASN A 25 15.25 2.85 10.53
C ASN A 25 16.59 3.44 11.00
N ASP A 26 17.18 2.81 12.02
CA ASP A 26 18.46 3.20 12.62
C ASP A 26 19.56 2.21 12.18
N PRO A 27 20.63 2.68 11.50
CA PRO A 27 21.72 1.82 11.05
C PRO A 27 22.49 1.13 12.18
N ASP A 28 22.46 1.68 13.40
CA ASP A 28 23.08 1.08 14.58
C ASP A 28 22.23 -0.06 15.17
N THR A 29 20.94 -0.13 14.83
CA THR A 29 20.02 -1.18 15.30
C THR A 29 19.16 -1.80 14.18
N PRO A 30 19.80 -2.43 13.16
CA PRO A 30 19.09 -2.93 11.97
C PRO A 30 18.02 -4.00 12.26
N ASP A 31 18.12 -4.71 13.39
CA ASP A 31 17.14 -5.72 13.81
C ASP A 31 16.00 -5.17 14.70
N ALA A 32 15.99 -3.87 15.01
CA ALA A 32 15.05 -3.31 15.98
C ALA A 32 13.58 -3.47 15.51
N LEU A 33 13.31 -3.14 14.24
CA LEU A 33 12.00 -3.33 13.64
C LEU A 33 11.57 -4.81 13.66
N ALA A 34 12.46 -5.72 13.27
CA ALA A 34 12.16 -7.16 13.26
C ALA A 34 11.83 -7.71 14.67
N LYS A 35 12.53 -7.23 15.70
CA LYS A 35 12.25 -7.59 17.10
C LYS A 35 10.91 -7.02 17.56
N PHE A 36 10.64 -5.76 17.24
CA PHE A 36 9.38 -5.09 17.59
C PHE A 36 8.18 -5.75 16.92
N THR A 37 8.24 -5.99 15.61
CA THR A 37 7.18 -6.69 14.88
C THR A 37 6.94 -8.09 15.43
N SER A 38 8.00 -8.83 15.78
CA SER A 38 7.87 -10.15 16.42
C SER A 38 7.13 -10.09 17.77
N GLN A 39 7.38 -9.06 18.58
CA GLN A 39 6.67 -8.86 19.85
C GLN A 39 5.20 -8.50 19.60
N ILE A 40 4.92 -7.60 18.66
CA ILE A 40 3.54 -7.24 18.29
C ILE A 40 2.79 -8.48 17.81
N LYS A 41 3.36 -9.29 16.93
CA LYS A 41 2.74 -10.53 16.44
C LYS A 41 2.31 -11.44 17.57
N ALA A 42 3.17 -11.64 18.57
CA ALA A 42 2.86 -12.48 19.73
C ALA A 42 1.71 -11.88 20.57
N VAL A 43 1.72 -10.57 20.78
CA VAL A 43 0.68 -9.85 21.52
C VAL A 43 -0.66 -9.91 20.79
N LEU A 44 -0.69 -9.62 19.49
CA LEU A 44 -1.90 -9.64 18.66
C LEU A 44 -2.46 -11.06 18.51
N LEU A 45 -1.61 -12.08 18.45
CA LEU A 45 -2.08 -13.47 18.41
C LEU A 45 -2.75 -13.88 19.73
N ALA A 46 -2.27 -13.36 20.86
CA ALA A 46 -2.86 -13.60 22.17
C ALA A 46 -4.14 -12.79 22.40
N ASP A 47 -4.19 -11.53 21.94
CA ASP A 47 -5.34 -10.65 22.07
C ASP A 47 -5.55 -9.75 20.84
N PRO A 48 -6.30 -10.22 19.84
CA PRO A 48 -6.62 -9.44 18.65
C PRO A 48 -7.44 -8.17 18.93
N LYS A 49 -8.09 -8.07 20.10
CA LYS A 49 -8.93 -6.90 20.44
C LYS A 49 -8.11 -5.64 20.68
N LEU A 50 -6.81 -5.77 20.93
CA LEU A 50 -5.92 -4.61 21.02
C LEU A 50 -5.97 -3.73 19.76
N LEU A 51 -6.32 -4.32 18.62
CA LEU A 51 -6.50 -3.61 17.36
C LEU A 51 -7.66 -2.59 17.36
N GLU A 52 -8.56 -2.62 18.35
CA GLU A 52 -9.55 -1.55 18.56
C GLU A 52 -8.89 -0.24 18.98
N SER A 53 -7.79 -0.34 19.73
CA SER A 53 -7.07 0.81 20.27
C SER A 53 -5.85 1.19 19.44
N VAL A 54 -5.19 0.20 18.82
CA VAL A 54 -3.96 0.36 18.03
C VAL A 54 -4.06 -0.40 16.70
N PRO A 55 -4.96 0.00 15.79
CA PRO A 55 -5.14 -0.69 14.51
C PRO A 55 -3.87 -0.73 13.65
N GLU A 56 -2.98 0.26 13.78
CA GLU A 56 -1.71 0.38 13.07
C GLU A 56 -0.71 -0.73 13.40
N TYR A 57 -0.90 -1.45 14.51
CA TYR A 57 -0.03 -2.57 14.88
C TYR A 57 -0.15 -3.75 13.92
N LEU A 58 -1.28 -3.92 13.25
CA LEU A 58 -1.45 -4.99 12.27
C LEU A 58 -0.61 -4.79 11.00
N PRO A 59 -0.66 -3.65 10.29
CA PRO A 59 0.21 -3.42 9.15
C PRO A 59 1.68 -3.43 9.58
N ILE A 60 2.05 -2.89 10.74
CA ILE A 60 3.43 -2.96 11.25
C ILE A 60 3.85 -4.44 11.43
N ALA A 61 3.04 -5.26 12.09
CA ALA A 61 3.34 -6.68 12.32
C ALA A 61 3.53 -7.46 11.03
N LEU A 62 2.82 -7.10 9.97
CA LEU A 62 2.84 -7.77 8.68
C LEU A 62 3.80 -7.12 7.65
N TYR A 63 4.49 -6.04 8.04
CA TYR A 63 5.44 -5.33 7.19
C TYR A 63 6.57 -6.25 6.71
N ASP A 64 6.87 -6.22 5.41
CA ASP A 64 7.78 -7.15 4.71
C ASP A 64 7.44 -8.65 4.81
N GLN A 65 6.31 -9.02 5.41
CA GLN A 65 5.86 -10.42 5.54
C GLN A 65 4.74 -10.79 4.57
N VAL A 66 4.31 -9.82 3.77
CA VAL A 66 3.23 -9.95 2.80
C VAL A 66 3.78 -9.67 1.41
N LYS A 67 3.41 -10.52 0.44
CA LYS A 67 3.72 -10.32 -0.97
C LYS A 67 2.45 -10.12 -1.78
N PHE A 68 2.52 -9.21 -2.73
CA PHE A 68 1.46 -8.94 -3.69
C PHE A 68 1.88 -9.51 -5.05
N PRO A 69 1.25 -10.61 -5.53
CA PRO A 69 1.53 -11.16 -6.86
C PRO A 69 1.37 -10.10 -7.95
N ALA A 70 2.23 -10.12 -8.97
CA ALA A 70 2.24 -9.10 -10.03
C ALA A 70 0.88 -9.01 -10.75
N GLU A 71 0.28 -10.17 -11.05
CA GLU A 71 -1.05 -10.31 -11.66
C GLU A 71 -2.19 -9.71 -10.83
N ALA A 72 -2.00 -9.54 -9.52
CA ALA A 72 -2.99 -8.96 -8.62
C ALA A 72 -2.82 -7.44 -8.43
N LYS A 73 -1.65 -6.86 -8.74
CA LYS A 73 -1.38 -5.43 -8.46
C LYS A 73 -2.37 -4.48 -9.13
N ASN A 74 -2.78 -4.77 -10.36
CA ASN A 74 -3.78 -3.97 -11.06
C ASN A 74 -5.14 -4.00 -10.35
N LYS A 75 -5.51 -5.13 -9.74
CA LYS A 75 -6.72 -5.23 -8.91
C LYS A 75 -6.60 -4.40 -7.64
N TRP A 76 -5.46 -4.47 -6.95
CA TRP A 76 -5.19 -3.66 -5.77
C TRP A 76 -5.26 -2.17 -6.07
N ALA A 77 -4.61 -1.72 -7.16
CA ALA A 77 -4.65 -0.33 -7.61
C ALA A 77 -6.09 0.10 -7.92
N HIS A 78 -6.87 -0.76 -8.61
CA HIS A 78 -8.27 -0.49 -8.90
C HIS A 78 -9.12 -0.36 -7.62
N TRP A 79 -8.97 -1.27 -6.65
CA TRP A 79 -9.72 -1.20 -5.39
C TRP A 79 -9.43 0.07 -4.60
N VAL A 80 -8.16 0.49 -4.52
CA VAL A 80 -7.80 1.73 -3.84
C VAL A 80 -8.38 2.93 -4.60
N LYS A 81 -8.15 3.01 -5.92
CA LYS A 81 -8.61 4.15 -6.74
C LYS A 81 -10.12 4.35 -6.67
N GLU A 82 -10.88 3.26 -6.76
CA GLU A 82 -12.35 3.30 -6.76
C GLU A 82 -12.96 3.22 -5.34
N GLY A 83 -12.13 3.11 -4.29
CA GLY A 83 -12.61 2.98 -2.91
C GLY A 83 -13.44 1.71 -2.67
N ILE A 84 -13.11 0.60 -3.33
CA ILE A 84 -13.86 -0.66 -3.26
C ILE A 84 -13.22 -1.59 -2.24
N GLN A 85 -13.99 -2.03 -1.23
CA GLN A 85 -13.53 -3.07 -0.32
C GLN A 85 -13.78 -4.44 -0.99
N PRO A 86 -12.72 -5.23 -1.27
CA PRO A 86 -12.89 -6.56 -1.84
C PRO A 86 -13.61 -7.50 -0.87
N GLU A 87 -14.32 -8.48 -1.43
CA GLU A 87 -14.82 -9.61 -0.64
C GLU A 87 -13.68 -10.57 -0.30
N TRP A 88 -13.82 -11.29 0.82
CA TRP A 88 -12.79 -12.21 1.31
C TRP A 88 -12.29 -13.22 0.27
N ASP A 89 -13.21 -13.83 -0.47
CA ASP A 89 -12.87 -14.86 -1.45
C ASP A 89 -12.05 -14.32 -2.62
N GLU A 90 -12.24 -13.05 -2.98
CA GLU A 90 -11.41 -12.39 -3.97
C GLU A 90 -10.08 -11.97 -3.35
N PHE A 91 -10.12 -11.27 -2.21
CA PHE A 91 -8.96 -10.79 -1.48
C PHE A 91 -7.93 -11.88 -1.17
N LYS A 92 -8.36 -13.04 -0.66
CA LYS A 92 -7.43 -14.10 -0.21
C LYS A 92 -6.59 -14.68 -1.36
N THR A 93 -6.99 -14.45 -2.61
CA THR A 93 -6.28 -14.91 -3.81
C THR A 93 -5.28 -13.88 -4.33
N THR A 94 -5.36 -12.63 -3.86
CA THR A 94 -4.54 -11.50 -4.35
C THR A 94 -3.40 -11.15 -3.40
N VAL A 95 -3.24 -11.88 -2.30
CA VAL A 95 -2.21 -11.65 -1.28
C VAL A 95 -1.57 -12.96 -0.84
N ALA A 96 -0.25 -12.95 -0.67
CA ALA A 96 0.52 -14.08 -0.16
C ALA A 96 1.13 -13.74 1.19
N PHE A 97 0.65 -14.39 2.25
CA PHE A 97 1.18 -14.25 3.61
C PHE A 97 2.34 -15.21 3.86
N ASN A 98 3.31 -14.78 4.67
CA ASN A 98 4.33 -15.69 5.22
C ASN A 98 3.66 -16.81 6.03
N LYS A 99 4.15 -18.04 5.88
CA LYS A 99 3.64 -19.23 6.57
C LYS A 99 3.65 -19.08 8.10
N ALA A 100 4.65 -18.39 8.65
CA ALA A 100 4.76 -18.14 10.08
C ALA A 100 3.64 -17.22 10.63
N ASP A 101 3.07 -16.38 9.76
CA ASP A 101 2.08 -15.37 10.13
C ASP A 101 0.64 -15.82 9.89
N LEU A 102 0.43 -16.99 9.26
CA LEU A 102 -0.90 -17.56 9.04
C LEU A 102 -1.75 -17.66 10.32
N PRO A 103 -1.21 -18.06 11.50
CA PRO A 103 -2.01 -18.07 12.73
C PRO A 103 -2.54 -16.68 13.11
N LEU A 104 -1.70 -15.65 12.96
CA LEU A 104 -2.08 -14.27 13.24
C LEU A 104 -3.14 -13.80 12.24
N VAL A 105 -2.91 -14.03 10.95
CA VAL A 105 -3.86 -13.66 9.87
C VAL A 105 -5.22 -14.28 10.11
N LEU A 106 -5.28 -15.56 10.49
CA LEU A 106 -6.54 -16.25 10.80
C LEU A 106 -7.21 -15.70 12.07
N ALA A 107 -6.43 -15.42 13.13
CA ALA A 107 -6.94 -14.83 14.36
C ALA A 107 -7.56 -13.45 14.11
N VAL A 108 -6.87 -12.60 13.37
CA VAL A 108 -7.34 -11.27 12.98
C VAL A 108 -8.53 -11.37 12.05
N LYS A 109 -8.52 -12.24 11.04
CA LYS A 109 -9.66 -12.43 10.13
C LYS A 109 -10.94 -12.77 10.90
N ASN A 110 -10.84 -13.68 11.88
CA ASN A 110 -11.98 -14.07 12.71
C ASN A 110 -12.47 -12.93 13.61
N TYR A 111 -11.58 -12.01 13.95
CA TYR A 111 -11.89 -10.83 14.76
C TYR A 111 -12.48 -9.70 13.91
N SER A 112 -11.77 -9.25 12.86
CA SER A 112 -12.19 -8.23 11.91
C SER A 112 -11.58 -8.47 10.54
N GLU A 113 -12.40 -8.97 9.61
CA GLU A 113 -12.03 -9.14 8.21
C GLU A 113 -11.76 -7.80 7.52
N THR A 114 -12.56 -6.77 7.82
CA THR A 114 -12.38 -5.42 7.28
C THR A 114 -11.01 -4.86 7.65
N LEU A 115 -10.59 -4.97 8.92
CA LEU A 115 -9.31 -4.44 9.35
C LEU A 115 -8.12 -5.16 8.69
N LEU A 116 -8.22 -6.48 8.51
CA LEU A 116 -7.19 -7.24 7.81
C LEU A 116 -7.04 -6.78 6.35
N ILE A 117 -8.16 -6.53 5.67
CA ILE A 117 -8.16 -6.00 4.30
C ILE A 117 -7.55 -4.60 4.26
N GLU A 118 -8.00 -3.69 5.11
CA GLU A 118 -7.46 -2.31 5.23
C GLU A 118 -5.96 -2.32 5.49
N SER A 119 -5.50 -3.19 6.39
CA SER A 119 -4.07 -3.31 6.72
C SER A 119 -3.24 -3.80 5.55
N CYS A 120 -3.77 -4.73 4.74
CA CYS A 120 -3.08 -5.17 3.53
C CYS A 120 -3.10 -4.11 2.42
N ILE A 121 -4.14 -3.26 2.36
CA ILE A 121 -4.15 -2.09 1.47
C ILE A 121 -3.05 -1.11 1.88
N VAL A 122 -2.93 -0.82 3.18
CA VAL A 122 -1.84 0.00 3.71
C VAL A 122 -0.48 -0.58 3.31
N LEU A 123 -0.26 -1.88 3.50
CA LEU A 123 0.99 -2.54 3.10
C LEU A 123 1.25 -2.45 1.59
N PHE A 124 0.21 -2.55 0.75
CA PHE A 124 0.34 -2.38 -0.69
C PHE A 124 0.76 -0.95 -1.05
N LEU A 125 0.16 0.06 -0.40
CA LEU A 125 0.52 1.47 -0.59
C LEU A 125 1.96 1.74 -0.16
N LEU A 126 2.36 1.31 1.03
CA LEU A 126 3.74 1.46 1.52
C LEU A 126 4.76 0.79 0.59
N ALA A 127 4.46 -0.40 0.08
CA ALA A 127 5.33 -1.11 -0.85
C ALA A 127 5.49 -0.40 -2.21
N ASN A 128 4.51 0.40 -2.64
CA ASN A 128 4.56 1.17 -3.87
C ASN A 128 5.18 2.57 -3.65
N ASP A 129 4.88 3.23 -2.53
CA ASP A 129 5.48 4.52 -2.14
C ASP A 129 7.00 4.38 -1.99
N ASN A 130 7.47 3.29 -1.36
CA ASN A 130 8.91 3.00 -1.21
C ASN A 130 9.63 2.75 -2.55
N LYS A 131 8.93 2.27 -3.59
CA LYS A 131 9.51 2.11 -4.92
C LYS A 131 9.67 3.43 -5.64
N SER A 132 8.71 4.34 -5.48
CA SER A 132 8.80 5.70 -6.01
C SER A 132 9.91 6.53 -5.35
N ALA A 133 10.34 6.18 -4.13
CA ALA A 133 11.51 6.78 -3.48
C ALA A 133 12.85 6.17 -3.93
N ALA A 134 12.84 4.90 -4.39
CA ALA A 134 14.03 4.18 -4.83
C ALA A 134 14.46 4.49 -6.28
N THR A 135 13.65 5.17 -7.09
CA THR A 135 13.92 5.52 -8.49
C THR A 135 15.04 6.55 -8.71
N ASN A 136 15.75 7.00 -7.67
CA ASN A 136 17.01 7.75 -7.83
C ASN A 136 18.27 6.86 -7.84
N SER A 137 18.12 5.54 -7.75
CA SER A 137 19.22 4.60 -7.84
C SER A 137 18.77 3.33 -8.54
N GLU A 138 19.25 3.18 -9.77
CA GLU A 138 19.16 1.99 -10.63
C GLU A 138 17.91 1.93 -11.53
N GLN A 139 18.16 2.44 -12.73
CA GLN A 139 17.50 2.16 -14.01
C GLN A 139 17.06 0.69 -14.11
N ASP A 140 15.75 0.45 -14.09
CA ASP A 140 15.16 -0.72 -14.76
C ASP A 140 13.84 -0.24 -15.38
N ASP A 141 13.75 -0.43 -16.70
CA ASP A 141 12.64 -0.06 -17.57
C ASP A 141 11.31 -0.60 -17.05
N ASP A 142 10.35 0.29 -16.79
CA ASP A 142 8.94 -0.03 -16.99
C ASP A 142 8.27 1.23 -17.53
N ASP A 143 8.13 1.25 -18.85
CA ASP A 143 7.38 2.24 -19.64
C ASP A 143 5.95 2.36 -19.12
N TYR A 144 5.73 3.30 -18.19
CA TYR A 144 4.45 3.96 -18.07
C TYR A 144 4.42 5.07 -19.11
N ILE A 145 3.87 4.75 -20.28
CA ILE A 145 3.31 5.75 -21.19
C ILE A 145 2.23 6.47 -20.39
N GLU A 146 2.59 7.65 -19.90
CA GLU A 146 1.67 8.67 -19.45
C GLU A 146 0.90 9.12 -20.69
N ASP A 147 -0.35 8.66 -20.84
CA ASP A 147 -1.34 9.31 -21.70
C ASP A 147 -1.57 10.71 -21.11
N GLN A 148 -0.67 11.64 -21.42
CA GLN A 148 -0.97 13.07 -21.37
C GLN A 148 -1.90 13.35 -22.54
N GLU A 149 -3.18 13.56 -22.21
CA GLU A 149 -4.13 14.27 -23.04
C GLU A 149 -3.54 15.66 -23.37
N GLU A 150 -2.81 15.77 -24.48
CA GLU A 150 -2.43 17.06 -25.09
C GLU A 150 -3.67 17.69 -25.73
N GLU A 151 -4.45 18.39 -24.91
CA GLU A 151 -5.42 19.38 -25.35
C GLU A 151 -4.84 20.76 -25.03
N GLU A 152 -4.31 21.46 -26.04
CA GLU A 152 -4.31 22.93 -26.21
C GLU A 152 -3.54 23.29 -27.50
N ALA A 153 -4.29 23.39 -28.60
CA ALA A 153 -3.82 23.87 -29.89
C ALA A 153 -3.45 25.35 -29.80
N TYR A 154 -2.15 25.64 -29.71
CA TYR A 154 -1.63 27.01 -29.79
C TYR A 154 -1.71 27.52 -31.24
N TYR A 155 -2.73 28.32 -31.52
CA TYR A 155 -2.92 29.03 -32.79
C TYR A 155 -1.95 30.22 -32.83
N ASP A 156 -0.98 30.21 -33.76
CA ASP A 156 -0.05 31.32 -34.00
C ASP A 156 -0.60 32.23 -35.12
N PRO A 157 -1.00 33.49 -34.85
CA PRO A 157 -1.62 34.38 -35.82
C PRO A 157 -0.67 35.47 -36.34
N PHE A 158 0.55 35.12 -36.75
CA PHE A 158 1.44 36.04 -37.46
C PHE A 158 2.05 35.39 -38.71
N ASP A 159 1.19 35.14 -39.69
CA ASP A 159 1.58 34.99 -41.09
C ASP A 159 0.98 36.18 -41.86
N GLU A 160 1.67 37.32 -41.82
CA GLU A 160 1.41 38.43 -42.75
C GLU A 160 2.70 39.17 -43.10
N GLU A 161 2.98 39.14 -44.40
CA GLU A 161 3.79 40.07 -45.20
C GLU A 161 5.32 39.95 -45.18
N GLU A 162 5.87 39.31 -46.23
CA GLU A 162 6.97 39.93 -46.98
C GLU A 162 6.82 39.69 -48.49
N GLU A 163 6.32 40.73 -49.15
CA GLU A 163 6.13 40.86 -50.59
C GLU A 163 7.45 41.39 -51.21
N GLU A 164 8.30 40.53 -51.76
CA GLU A 164 9.45 40.97 -52.57
C GLU A 164 9.10 41.00 -54.07
N ARG A 165 9.03 42.22 -54.61
CA ARG A 165 9.12 42.53 -56.04
C ARG A 165 10.13 43.63 -56.30
#